data_AF-A0A965BE50-F1
#
_entry.id   AF-A0A965BE50-F1
#
_cell.length_a   1.000
_cell.length_b   1.000
_cell.length_c   1.000
_cell.angle_alpha   90.00
_cell.angle_beta   90.00
_cell.angle_gamma   90.00
#
_symmetry.space_group_name_H-M   'P 1'
#
loop_
_entity.id
_entity.type
_entity.pdbx_description
1 polymer ?
#
loop_
_entity_poly.entity_id
_entity_poly.type
_entity_poly.pdbx_seq_one_letter_code
_entity_poly.pdbx_strand_id
1 'polypeptide(L)' 'LARHHVQTLPGNLREALDELERDELVRETLGPHVFERFVEAKRQEWDEYRTRISSWEIDRYLEIF' A
#
# COMPACT_ATOMS: atom_id res chain seq x y z
N LEU A 1 -19.82 -10.06 9.64
CA LEU A 1 -18.80 -9.00 9.75
C LEU A 1 -19.41 -7.64 10.13
N ALA A 2 -20.55 -7.23 9.57
CA ALA A 2 -21.25 -5.96 9.90
C ALA A 2 -21.85 -5.83 11.34
N ARG A 3 -21.64 -6.82 12.23
CA ARG A 3 -22.23 -6.84 13.59
C ARG A 3 -21.27 -6.50 14.72
N HIS A 4 -20.00 -6.30 14.39
CA HIS A 4 -18.99 -5.73 15.27
C HIS A 4 -18.39 -4.57 14.48
N HIS A 5 -18.20 -3.39 15.08
CA HIS A 5 -17.56 -2.23 14.45
C HIS A 5 -16.06 -2.48 14.19
N VAL A 6 -15.73 -3.57 13.52
CA VAL A 6 -14.38 -3.94 13.12
C VAL A 6 -14.19 -3.36 11.74
N GLN A 7 -13.39 -2.30 11.68
CA GLN A 7 -12.93 -1.76 10.41
C GLN A 7 -12.09 -2.83 9.70
N THR A 8 -12.25 -2.94 8.39
CA THR A 8 -11.41 -3.82 7.57
C THR A 8 -10.03 -3.20 7.42
N LEU A 9 -9.01 -4.07 7.36
CA LEU A 9 -7.67 -3.62 7.02
C LEU A 9 -7.63 -3.01 5.61
N PRO A 10 -6.67 -2.12 5.34
CA PRO A 10 -6.39 -1.61 4.00
C PRO A 10 -6.27 -2.74 2.97
N GLY A 11 -6.84 -2.55 1.78
CA GLY A 11 -6.89 -3.58 0.73
C GLY A 11 -5.61 -3.71 -0.08
N ASN A 12 -4.67 -2.76 0.06
CA ASN A 12 -3.41 -2.73 -0.67
C ASN A 12 -2.38 -1.85 0.06
N LEU A 13 -1.14 -1.86 -0.46
CA LEU A 13 -0.02 -1.11 0.12
C LEU A 13 -0.26 0.40 0.13
N ARG A 14 -0.90 0.95 -0.91
CA ARG A 14 -1.18 2.39 -0.96
C ARG A 14 -2.11 2.82 0.18
N GLU A 15 -3.23 2.12 0.35
CA GLU A 15 -4.17 2.40 1.45
C GLU A 15 -3.51 2.19 2.82
N ALA A 16 -2.63 1.18 2.95
CA ALA A 16 -1.90 0.96 4.19
C ALA A 16 -0.95 2.10 4.54
N LEU A 17 -0.26 2.67 3.54
CA LEU A 17 0.57 3.86 3.74
C LEU A 17 -0.27 5.11 4.05
N ASP A 18 -1.44 5.25 3.43
CA ASP A 18 -2.37 6.35 3.72
C ASP A 18 -2.85 6.30 5.19
N GLU A 19 -3.11 5.12 5.73
CA GLU A 19 -3.48 4.95 7.15
C GLU A 19 -2.28 5.10 8.08
N LEU A 20 -1.11 4.57 7.72
CA LEU A 20 0.13 4.70 8.48
C LEU A 20 0.54 6.17 8.68
N GLU A 21 0.38 7.01 7.65
CA GLU A 21 0.66 8.45 7.73
C GLU A 21 -0.23 9.21 8.71
N ARG A 22 -1.38 8.63 9.11
CA ARG A 22 -2.31 9.17 10.11
C ARG A 22 -2.03 8.65 11.53
N ASP A 23 -1.17 7.66 11.69
CA ASP A 23 -0.87 7.04 12.98
C ASP A 23 0.27 7.78 13.70
N GLU A 24 -0.11 8.64 14.65
CA GLU A 24 0.85 9.42 15.45
C GLU A 24 1.72 8.54 16.34
N LEU A 25 1.18 7.45 16.90
CA LEU A 25 1.92 6.55 17.77
C LEU A 25 3.07 5.88 17.02
N VAL A 26 2.81 5.39 15.81
CA VAL A 26 3.83 4.75 14.98
C VAL A 26 4.88 5.76 14.54
N ARG A 27 4.47 6.97 14.15
CA ARG A 27 5.39 8.05 13.76
C ARG A 27 6.32 8.45 14.91
N GLU A 28 5.80 8.60 16.12
CA GLU A 28 6.60 8.93 17.30
C GLU A 28 7.54 7.79 17.70
N THR A 29 7.08 6.55 17.60
CA THR A 29 7.88 5.37 17.97
C THR A 29 9.08 5.17 17.04
N LEU A 30 8.90 5.37 15.74
CA LEU A 30 9.97 5.22 14.74
C LEU A 30 10.87 6.45 14.66
N GLY A 31 10.35 7.62 15.04
CA GLY A 31 11.01 8.90 14.87
C GLY A 31 10.96 9.41 13.42
N PRO A 32 11.11 10.74 13.23
CA PRO A 32 10.81 11.40 11.95
C PRO A 32 11.65 10.88 10.79
N HIS A 33 12.96 10.70 10.99
CA HIS A 33 13.86 10.27 9.92
C HIS A 33 13.54 8.87 9.38
N VAL A 34 13.31 7.90 10.27
CA VAL A 34 13.01 6.52 9.86
C VAL A 34 11.63 6.45 9.23
N PHE A 35 10.65 7.11 9.84
CA PHE A 35 9.28 7.13 9.35
C PHE A 35 9.19 7.70 7.92
N GLU A 36 9.77 8.88 7.68
CA GLU A 36 9.75 9.53 6.37
C GLU A 36 10.43 8.68 5.30
N ARG A 37 11.63 8.15 5.59
CA ARG A 37 12.37 7.29 4.65
C ARG A 37 11.64 5.98 4.35
N PHE A 38 10.96 5.41 5.35
CA PHE A 38 10.15 4.21 5.15
C PHE A 38 8.96 4.48 4.24
N VAL A 39 8.18 5.53 4.53
CA VAL A 39 7.01 5.91 3.71
C VAL A 39 7.44 6.20 2.27
N GLU A 40 8.48 7.00 2.07
CA GLU A 40 9.02 7.32 0.74
C GLU A 40 9.41 6.06 -0.05
N ALA A 41 10.19 5.17 0.57
CA ALA A 41 10.61 3.93 -0.07
C ALA A 41 9.42 3.03 -0.45
N LYS A 42 8.41 2.93 0.43
CA LYS A 42 7.22 2.11 0.18
C LYS A 42 6.26 2.73 -0.84
N ARG A 43 6.20 4.06 -0.95
CA ARG A 43 5.48 4.74 -2.05
C ARG A 43 6.15 4.45 -3.39
N GLN A 44 7.48 4.48 -3.44
CA GLN A 44 8.22 4.11 -4.65
C GLN A 44 7.96 2.65 -5.05
N GLU A 45 8.01 1.72 -4.10
CA GLU A 45 7.67 0.31 -4.33
C GLU A 45 6.26 0.13 -4.91
N TRP A 46 5.28 0.86 -4.38
CA TRP A 46 3.91 0.84 -4.90
C TRP A 46 3.83 1.36 -6.34
N ASP A 47 4.52 2.45 -6.65
CA ASP A 47 4.54 3.04 -7.99
C ASP A 47 5.19 2.12 -9.02
N GLU A 48 6.27 1.43 -8.64
CA GLU A 48 6.90 0.40 -9.47
C GLU A 48 5.97 -0.80 -9.68
N TYR A 49 5.25 -1.24 -8.64
CA TYR A 49 4.33 -2.36 -8.75
C TYR A 49 3.15 -2.04 -9.68
N ARG A 50 2.45 -0.92 -9.47
CA ARG A 50 1.22 -0.60 -10.23
C ARG A 50 1.45 -0.29 -11.70
N THR A 51 2.68 0.02 -12.09
CA THR A 51 3.07 0.32 -13.48
C THR A 51 3.59 -0.90 -14.22
N ARG A 52 3.79 -2.02 -13.52
CA ARG A 52 4.27 -3.27 -14.09
C ARG A 52 3.14 -4.02 -14.77
N ILE A 53 3.36 -4.41 -16.03
CA ILE A 53 2.50 -5.39 -16.70
C ILE A 53 2.91 -6.77 -16.20
N SER A 54 1.98 -7.46 -15.56
CA SER A 54 2.15 -8.81 -15.04
C SER A 54 1.96 -9.86 -16.13
N SER A 55 2.57 -11.04 -15.96
CA SER A 55 2.31 -12.18 -16.84
C SER A 55 0.84 -12.56 -16.87
N TRP A 56 0.13 -12.44 -15.74
CA TRP A 56 -1.31 -12.67 -15.68
C TRP A 56 -2.09 -11.71 -16.60
N GLU A 57 -1.72 -10.43 -16.66
CA GLU A 57 -2.35 -9.47 -17.59
C GLU A 57 -2.04 -9.81 -19.04
N ILE A 58 -0.81 -10.23 -19.35
CA ILE A 58 -0.42 -10.68 -20.69
C ILE A 58 -1.26 -11.88 -21.10
N ASP A 59 -1.25 -12.95 -20.30
CA ASP A 59 -1.98 -14.19 -20.57
C ASP A 59 -3.49 -13.93 -20.71
N ARG A 60 -4.02 -12.96 -19.95
CA ARG A 60 -5.44 -12.64 -19.95
C ARG A 60 -5.88 -11.76 -21.10
N TYR A 61 -5.07 -10.80 -21.53
CA TYR A 61 -5.53 -9.75 -22.45
C TYR A 61 -4.83 -9.78 -23.81
N LEU A 62 -3.62 -10.33 -23.93
CA LEU A 62 -2.87 -10.31 -25.19
C LEU A 62 -3.49 -11.19 -26.29
N GLU A 63 -4.20 -12.26 -25.93
CA GLU A 63 -4.90 -13.12 -26.91
C GLU A 63 -6.34 -12.67 -27.19
N ILE A 64 -6.90 -11.79 -26.35
CA ILE A 64 -8.27 -11.31 -26.46
C ILE A 64 -8.38 -10.11 -27.43
N PHE A 65 -7.28 -9.38 -27.63
CA PHE A 65 -7.18 -8.19 -28.49
C PHE A 65 -6.10 -8.37 -29.55
#